data_AF-A0A1R3R6Y8-F1
#
_entry.id   AF-A0A1R3R6Y8-F1
#
_cell.length_a   1.000
_cell.length_b   1.000
_cell.length_c   1.000
_cell.angle_alpha   90.00
_cell.angle_beta   90.00
_cell.angle_gamma   90.00
#
_symmetry.space_group_name_H-M   'P 1'
#
loop_
_entity.id
_entity.type
_entity.pdbx_description
1 polymer ?
#
loop_
_entity_poly.entity_id
_entity_poly.type
_entity_poly.pdbx_seq_one_letter_code
_entity_poly.pdbx_strand_id
1 'polypeptide(L)'
;MTQTNLLNTTWALHRLSPLHHGKEFDTLLDNPVALRTYATRLRDQLTGASFLSAVHSSGPATEDDALSKTGALQSCTWEPLLNLSLCGIEDKNNPENGSRRSNSHRSRARTQHLPPSPSPSHQGGGILVTLEYENTSYRAALLTLSSLASQSEPAAEPRARTRSQTQTHATRLPLLLTRFPAPLRQTFISFLCTTFDTYCSPLRLPSHFIGTALTTYINTLTSGEPGILDPVDVLRELHLTLSFPTSVAPDLRSLNITIPRESLGAFLRAEGSGIGSESDILSILSTYLEEHLAMKFDLSGAGAVPVVKGQEHVRLVKIACGGFLLGGEGRLKLVAAPSASENGESDSAASRKNHLALRACEVLLSNVVRRAAVSEDYGQET
;
A
#
# COMPACT_ATOMS: atom_id res chain seq x y z
N MET A 1 -8.88 -13.69 6.45
CA MET A 1 -9.65 -13.30 5.25
C MET A 1 -9.68 -11.79 5.02
N THR A 2 -9.20 -10.93 5.93
CA THR A 2 -9.25 -9.47 5.76
C THR A 2 -8.14 -8.90 4.87
N GLN A 3 -6.99 -9.57 4.75
CA GLN A 3 -5.81 -9.07 4.01
C GLN A 3 -5.94 -9.17 2.48
N THR A 4 -6.66 -10.19 1.98
CA THR A 4 -6.97 -10.35 0.54
C THR A 4 -7.78 -9.18 -0.02
N ASN A 5 -8.42 -8.39 0.85
CA ASN A 5 -9.29 -7.28 0.46
C ASN A 5 -8.52 -6.07 -0.10
N LEU A 6 -7.21 -5.97 0.16
CA LEU A 6 -6.38 -4.86 -0.35
C LEU A 6 -5.89 -5.10 -1.79
N LEU A 7 -5.89 -6.36 -2.25
CA LEU A 7 -5.41 -6.77 -3.56
C LEU A 7 -6.50 -6.57 -4.63
N ASN A 8 -6.07 -6.51 -5.89
CA ASN A 8 -6.88 -6.38 -7.09
C ASN A 8 -7.84 -5.19 -7.09
N THR A 9 -7.57 -4.20 -6.24
CA THR A 9 -8.40 -3.01 -6.03
C THR A 9 -7.55 -1.76 -6.19
N THR A 10 -8.10 -0.77 -6.90
CA THR A 10 -7.48 0.56 -6.97
C THR A 10 -7.94 1.41 -5.78
N TRP A 11 -6.98 1.88 -5.01
CA TRP A 11 -7.15 2.70 -3.82
C TRP A 11 -6.73 4.14 -4.08
N ALA A 12 -7.46 5.09 -3.49
CA ALA A 12 -7.02 6.47 -3.34
C ALA A 12 -6.32 6.64 -1.98
N LEU A 13 -5.12 7.23 -2.02
CA LEU A 13 -4.20 7.35 -0.90
C LEU A 13 -4.31 8.74 -0.25
N HIS A 14 -4.43 8.76 1.07
CA HIS A 14 -4.40 9.98 1.88
C HIS A 14 -3.44 9.80 3.05
N ARG A 15 -2.79 10.89 3.45
CA ARG A 15 -2.08 11.01 4.71
C ARG A 15 -3.07 11.34 5.82
N LEU A 16 -2.89 10.70 6.97
CA LEU A 16 -3.62 11.03 8.20
C LEU A 16 -2.63 11.45 9.28
N SER A 17 -2.97 12.53 10.01
CA SER A 17 -2.34 12.82 11.28
C SER A 17 -2.82 11.82 12.36
N PRO A 18 -2.18 11.77 13.54
CA PRO A 18 -2.65 10.90 14.62
C PRO A 18 -4.14 11.09 14.91
N LEU A 19 -4.83 9.98 15.17
CA LEU A 19 -6.23 9.96 15.54
C LEU A 19 -6.34 10.16 17.05
N HIS A 20 -6.82 11.31 17.49
CA HIS A 20 -6.99 11.64 18.91
C HIS A 20 -8.32 11.08 19.41
N HIS A 21 -8.29 10.03 20.25
CA HIS A 21 -9.48 9.35 20.76
C HIS A 21 -9.59 9.39 22.29
N GLY A 22 -8.62 10.00 22.97
CA GLY A 22 -8.52 10.02 24.44
C GLY A 22 -9.67 10.65 25.22
N LYS A 23 -10.60 11.32 24.54
CA LYS A 23 -11.82 11.82 25.19
C LYS A 23 -12.82 10.72 25.49
N GLU A 24 -12.76 9.60 24.77
CA GLU A 24 -13.79 8.56 24.81
C GLU A 24 -13.23 7.16 25.08
N PHE A 25 -12.07 6.84 24.51
CA PHE A 25 -11.45 5.52 24.66
C PHE A 25 -9.94 5.64 24.84
N ASP A 26 -9.38 4.81 25.72
CA ASP A 26 -7.94 4.81 25.99
C ASP A 26 -7.11 4.21 24.83
N THR A 27 -7.69 3.24 24.12
CA THR A 27 -7.08 2.53 22.99
C THR A 27 -8.08 2.36 21.85
N LEU A 28 -7.60 2.40 20.59
CA LEU A 28 -8.42 2.25 19.39
C LEU A 28 -8.24 0.87 18.72
N LEU A 29 -7.00 0.42 18.51
CA LEU A 29 -6.71 -0.79 17.72
C LEU A 29 -7.15 -2.10 18.39
N ASP A 30 -6.96 -2.20 19.70
CA ASP A 30 -7.27 -3.40 20.48
C ASP A 30 -8.64 -3.33 21.19
N ASN A 31 -9.47 -2.34 20.83
CA ASN A 31 -10.71 -2.06 21.51
C ASN A 31 -11.93 -2.28 20.58
N PRO A 32 -12.53 -3.48 20.59
CA PRO A 32 -13.69 -3.77 19.74
C PRO A 32 -14.92 -2.92 20.10
N VAL A 33 -15.01 -2.42 21.34
CA VAL A 33 -16.11 -1.53 21.76
C VAL A 33 -15.94 -0.15 21.14
N ALA A 34 -14.72 0.39 21.13
CA ALA A 34 -14.40 1.65 20.46
C ALA A 34 -14.72 1.57 18.95
N LEU A 35 -14.23 0.53 18.28
CA LEU A 35 -14.45 0.34 16.85
C LEU A 35 -15.94 0.22 16.50
N ARG A 36 -16.73 -0.55 17.26
CA ARG A 36 -18.20 -0.64 17.06
C ARG A 36 -18.89 0.71 17.29
N THR A 37 -18.44 1.48 18.28
CA THR A 37 -19.01 2.80 18.58
C THR A 37 -18.78 3.75 17.42
N TYR A 38 -17.55 3.84 16.91
CA TYR A 38 -17.25 4.69 15.75
C TYR A 38 -17.91 4.20 14.46
N ALA A 39 -18.02 2.89 14.25
CA ALA A 39 -18.76 2.33 13.12
C ALA A 39 -20.25 2.73 13.16
N THR A 40 -20.87 2.66 14.33
CA THR A 40 -22.27 3.06 14.54
C THR A 40 -22.45 4.55 14.26
N ARG A 41 -21.57 5.41 14.78
CA ARG A 41 -21.63 6.86 14.53
C ARG A 41 -21.45 7.22 13.06
N LEU A 42 -20.50 6.57 12.38
CA LEU A 42 -20.32 6.76 10.94
C LEU A 42 -21.58 6.34 10.17
N ARG A 43 -22.18 5.19 10.52
CA ARG A 43 -23.44 4.73 9.91
C ARG A 43 -24.55 5.74 10.12
N ASP A 44 -24.71 6.25 11.33
CA ASP A 44 -25.76 7.22 11.67
C ASP A 44 -25.54 8.55 10.92
N GLN A 45 -24.29 8.99 10.78
CA GLN A 45 -23.94 10.16 9.96
C GLN A 45 -24.22 9.91 8.47
N LEU A 46 -23.93 8.73 7.93
CA LEU A 46 -24.18 8.42 6.52
C LEU A 46 -25.69 8.33 6.24
N THR A 47 -26.46 7.70 7.12
CA THR A 47 -27.93 7.62 7.00
C THR A 47 -28.58 8.99 7.19
N GLY A 48 -28.05 9.84 8.08
CA GLY A 48 -28.50 11.21 8.28
C GLY A 48 -28.06 12.16 7.16
N ALA A 49 -26.88 11.99 6.58
CA ALA A 49 -26.33 12.81 5.51
C ALA A 49 -27.05 12.59 4.16
N SER A 50 -27.68 11.42 3.97
CA SER A 50 -28.59 11.19 2.83
C SER A 50 -29.72 12.22 2.76
N PHE A 51 -30.09 12.87 3.88
CA PHE A 51 -31.07 13.97 3.88
C PHE A 51 -30.46 15.34 3.49
N LEU A 52 -29.16 15.55 3.71
CA LEU A 52 -28.48 16.83 3.41
C LEU A 52 -27.90 16.90 2.00
N SER A 53 -27.52 15.75 1.41
CA SER A 53 -26.99 15.69 0.05
C SER A 53 -28.04 16.06 -1.02
N ALA A 54 -29.33 15.93 -0.70
CA ALA A 54 -30.43 16.35 -1.57
C ALA A 54 -30.56 17.89 -1.71
N VAL A 55 -29.94 18.68 -0.82
CA VAL A 55 -30.14 20.14 -0.75
C VAL A 55 -28.94 20.95 -1.26
N HIS A 56 -27.75 20.36 -1.43
CA HIS A 56 -26.52 21.12 -1.74
C HIS A 56 -25.75 20.71 -3.01
N SER A 57 -26.22 19.75 -3.82
CA SER A 57 -25.54 19.37 -5.08
C SER A 57 -25.85 20.36 -6.20
N SER A 58 -25.06 21.45 -6.30
CA SER A 58 -25.03 22.38 -7.45
C SER A 58 -23.66 22.32 -8.18
N GLY A 59 -23.11 21.11 -8.33
CA GLY A 59 -21.87 20.82 -9.07
C GLY A 59 -22.10 19.85 -10.25
N PRO A 60 -21.17 19.74 -11.21
CA PRO A 60 -21.42 19.12 -12.52
C PRO A 60 -21.82 17.63 -12.39
N ALA A 61 -22.89 17.30 -13.10
CA ALA A 61 -23.80 16.17 -12.90
C ALA A 61 -23.27 14.75 -13.22
N THR A 62 -21.96 14.52 -13.33
CA THR A 62 -21.43 13.21 -13.78
C THR A 62 -21.08 12.25 -12.64
N GLU A 63 -20.91 12.71 -11.40
CA GLU A 63 -20.49 11.86 -10.27
C GLU A 63 -21.64 11.43 -9.34
N ASP A 64 -22.81 12.09 -9.40
CA ASP A 64 -23.98 11.87 -8.53
C ASP A 64 -24.70 10.53 -8.86
N ASP A 65 -24.53 10.04 -10.08
CA ASP A 65 -25.14 8.80 -10.58
C ASP A 65 -24.58 7.55 -9.86
N ALA A 66 -23.34 7.60 -9.38
CA ALA A 66 -22.71 6.47 -8.68
C ALA A 66 -23.35 6.21 -7.30
N LEU A 67 -23.70 7.26 -6.57
CA LEU A 67 -24.35 7.12 -5.26
C LEU A 67 -25.84 6.83 -5.40
N SER A 68 -26.49 7.35 -6.43
CA SER A 68 -27.91 7.09 -6.72
C SER A 68 -28.20 5.60 -6.95
N LYS A 69 -27.25 4.83 -7.48
CA LYS A 69 -27.36 3.39 -7.75
C LYS A 69 -26.92 2.49 -6.59
N THR A 70 -26.34 3.07 -5.54
CA THR A 70 -25.72 2.33 -4.43
C THR A 70 -26.75 1.59 -3.55
N GLY A 71 -27.97 2.11 -3.46
CA GLY A 71 -29.03 1.59 -2.59
C GLY A 71 -28.85 2.00 -1.12
N ALA A 72 -29.65 1.43 -0.22
CA ALA A 72 -29.59 1.77 1.21
C ALA A 72 -28.35 1.17 1.90
N LEU A 73 -27.82 1.86 2.91
CA LEU A 73 -26.72 1.35 3.74
C LEU A 73 -27.24 0.23 4.65
N GLN A 74 -26.71 -0.97 4.50
CA GLN A 74 -27.08 -2.16 5.28
C GLN A 74 -26.21 -2.32 6.52
N SER A 75 -24.89 -2.18 6.38
CA SER A 75 -23.94 -2.38 7.48
C SER A 75 -22.73 -1.46 7.39
N CYS A 76 -22.15 -1.13 8.55
CA CYS A 76 -20.91 -0.39 8.68
C CYS A 76 -20.08 -1.09 9.76
N THR A 77 -18.91 -1.58 9.40
CA THR A 77 -18.03 -2.33 10.31
C THR A 77 -16.63 -1.76 10.31
N TRP A 78 -16.01 -1.75 11.49
CA TRP A 78 -14.62 -1.35 11.71
C TRP A 78 -13.92 -2.53 12.37
N GLU A 79 -12.95 -3.10 11.68
CA GLU A 79 -12.26 -4.32 12.11
C GLU A 79 -10.75 -4.05 12.23
N PRO A 80 -10.08 -4.57 13.27
CA PRO A 80 -8.64 -4.46 13.37
C PRO A 80 -7.97 -5.34 12.30
N LEU A 81 -6.99 -4.76 11.60
CA LEU A 81 -6.09 -5.50 10.73
C LEU A 81 -4.92 -5.99 11.59
N LEU A 82 -4.80 -7.31 11.76
CA LEU A 82 -3.80 -7.89 12.66
C LEU A 82 -2.37 -7.86 12.11
N ASN A 83 -2.20 -7.91 10.79
CA ASN A 83 -0.89 -7.82 10.13
C ASN A 83 -1.08 -7.31 8.68
N LEU A 84 -0.07 -6.64 8.13
CA LEU A 84 0.01 -6.28 6.70
C LEU A 84 0.64 -7.37 5.84
N SER A 85 1.05 -8.50 6.43
CA SER A 85 1.69 -9.58 5.67
C SER A 85 0.73 -10.22 4.68
N LEU A 86 1.13 -10.19 3.41
CA LEU A 86 0.35 -10.72 2.30
C LEU A 86 0.73 -12.19 1.98
N CYS A 87 1.86 -12.67 2.48
CA CYS A 87 2.37 -14.01 2.20
C CYS A 87 1.64 -15.15 2.92
N GLY A 88 0.87 -14.88 3.99
CA GLY A 88 0.14 -15.89 4.77
C GLY A 88 -1.18 -16.38 4.14
N ILE A 89 -1.43 -16.03 2.88
CA ILE A 89 -2.71 -16.29 2.19
C ILE A 89 -2.80 -17.74 1.67
N GLU A 90 -1.67 -18.46 1.58
CA GLU A 90 -1.61 -19.78 0.92
C GLU A 90 -1.87 -20.99 1.85
N ASP A 91 -1.76 -20.85 3.17
CA ASP A 91 -1.86 -22.00 4.11
C ASP A 91 -3.30 -22.42 4.48
N LYS A 92 -4.34 -21.73 4.00
CA LYS A 92 -5.73 -21.99 4.44
C LYS A 92 -6.62 -22.74 3.45
N ASN A 93 -6.12 -23.06 2.26
CA ASN A 93 -6.90 -23.74 1.22
C ASN A 93 -6.64 -25.26 1.11
N ASN A 94 -5.93 -25.88 2.06
CA ASN A 94 -5.76 -27.34 2.08
C ASN A 94 -6.53 -27.98 3.25
N PRO A 95 -7.79 -28.44 3.04
CA PRO A 95 -8.53 -29.19 4.03
C PRO A 95 -8.33 -30.70 3.84
N GLU A 96 -7.12 -31.23 3.72
CA GLU A 96 -6.95 -32.69 3.65
C GLU A 96 -5.55 -33.16 4.13
N ASN A 97 -5.42 -33.39 5.45
CA ASN A 97 -4.85 -34.65 5.93
C ASN A 97 -5.15 -34.86 7.43
N GLY A 98 -6.38 -35.32 7.69
CA GLY A 98 -6.66 -36.01 8.94
C GLY A 98 -5.93 -37.35 8.95
N SER A 99 -5.35 -37.68 10.11
CA SER A 99 -4.90 -39.02 10.54
C SER A 99 -3.61 -39.60 9.94
N ARG A 100 -2.48 -39.30 10.60
CA ARG A 100 -1.48 -40.35 10.85
C ARG A 100 -1.17 -40.44 12.35
N ARG A 101 -1.77 -41.46 12.96
CA ARG A 101 -1.35 -42.03 14.23
C ARG A 101 0.10 -42.52 14.09
N SER A 102 0.97 -42.14 15.01
CA SER A 102 2.10 -42.99 15.39
C SER A 102 2.16 -43.08 16.90
N ASN A 103 2.03 -44.31 17.38
CA ASN A 103 2.04 -44.68 18.78
C ASN A 103 3.36 -44.34 19.48
N SER A 104 3.19 -44.07 20.77
CA SER A 104 4.13 -44.01 21.87
C SER A 104 5.42 -44.83 21.78
N HIS A 105 6.54 -44.18 22.10
CA HIS A 105 7.55 -44.75 22.99
C HIS A 105 7.85 -43.77 24.14
N ARG A 106 7.79 -44.31 25.36
CA ARG A 106 7.82 -43.63 26.66
C ARG A 106 9.21 -43.76 27.29
N SER A 107 9.78 -42.64 27.77
CA SER A 107 10.82 -42.45 28.82
C SER A 107 11.79 -41.36 28.34
N ARG A 108 12.14 -40.29 29.08
CA ARG A 108 12.48 -40.19 30.51
C ARG A 108 12.48 -38.69 30.92
N ALA A 109 12.26 -38.43 32.21
CA ALA A 109 12.15 -37.11 32.82
C ALA A 109 13.41 -36.23 32.67
N ARG A 110 13.22 -34.95 32.33
CA ARG A 110 14.08 -33.85 32.76
C ARG A 110 13.25 -32.56 32.82
N THR A 111 13.08 -32.04 34.04
CA THR A 111 12.52 -30.73 34.33
C THR A 111 13.35 -29.66 33.63
N GLN A 112 12.82 -29.14 32.52
CA GLN A 112 13.32 -27.91 31.90
C GLN A 112 12.22 -26.86 31.99
N HIS A 113 12.60 -25.79 32.66
CA HIS A 113 11.88 -24.56 32.92
C HIS A 113 11.16 -24.07 31.64
N LEU A 114 9.83 -24.05 31.65
CA LEU A 114 9.06 -23.38 30.59
C LEU A 114 9.44 -21.90 30.57
N PRO A 115 9.81 -21.30 29.42
CA PRO A 115 9.74 -19.86 29.27
C PRO A 115 8.26 -19.43 29.32
N PRO A 116 7.94 -18.29 29.95
CA PRO A 116 6.57 -17.81 30.02
C PRO A 116 6.01 -17.60 28.60
N SER A 117 4.80 -18.10 28.41
CA SER A 117 3.93 -17.85 27.26
C SER A 117 4.06 -16.41 26.78
N PRO A 118 4.44 -16.13 25.52
CA PRO A 118 4.33 -14.78 24.99
C PRO A 118 2.84 -14.44 24.97
N SER A 119 2.44 -13.50 25.82
CA SER A 119 1.20 -12.75 25.64
C SER A 119 1.14 -12.27 24.19
N PRO A 120 0.04 -12.49 23.45
CA PRO A 120 -0.05 -11.98 22.11
C PRO A 120 -0.16 -10.45 22.18
N SER A 121 0.96 -9.77 22.06
CA SER A 121 0.99 -8.36 21.69
C SER A 121 0.46 -8.27 20.25
N HIS A 122 -0.87 -8.22 20.13
CA HIS A 122 -1.57 -8.00 18.86
C HIS A 122 -1.37 -6.56 18.42
N GLN A 123 -0.14 -6.17 18.08
CA GLN A 123 0.13 -4.85 17.51
C GLN A 123 -0.42 -4.83 16.08
N GLY A 124 -1.69 -4.44 15.94
CA GLY A 124 -2.41 -4.45 14.67
C GLY A 124 -1.75 -3.57 13.59
N GLY A 125 -1.69 -4.09 12.37
CA GLY A 125 -1.27 -3.38 11.15
C GLY A 125 -2.25 -2.31 10.65
N GLY A 126 -3.42 -2.13 11.28
CA GLY A 126 -4.36 -1.07 10.92
C GLY A 126 -5.81 -1.31 11.31
N ILE A 127 -6.73 -0.58 10.68
CA ILE A 127 -8.20 -0.71 10.79
C ILE A 127 -8.77 -0.82 9.37
N LEU A 128 -9.62 -1.82 9.13
CA LEU A 128 -10.41 -1.95 7.91
C LEU A 128 -11.83 -1.46 8.19
N VAL A 129 -12.30 -0.53 7.37
CA VAL A 129 -13.67 -0.02 7.39
C VAL A 129 -14.41 -0.58 6.18
N THR A 130 -15.53 -1.25 6.41
CA THR A 130 -16.40 -1.76 5.35
C THR A 130 -17.78 -1.15 5.48
N LEU A 131 -18.27 -0.60 4.37
CA LEU A 131 -19.63 -0.09 4.22
C LEU A 131 -20.34 -0.99 3.21
N GLU A 132 -21.34 -1.73 3.68
CA GLU A 132 -22.15 -2.60 2.82
C GLU A 132 -23.45 -1.89 2.51
N TYR A 133 -23.64 -1.58 1.23
CA TYR A 133 -24.89 -1.10 0.68
C TYR A 133 -25.58 -2.23 -0.08
N GLU A 134 -26.85 -2.03 -0.41
CA GLU A 134 -27.67 -3.01 -1.11
C GLU A 134 -27.04 -3.52 -2.42
N ASN A 135 -26.47 -2.63 -3.23
CA ASN A 135 -25.96 -2.98 -4.56
C ASN A 135 -24.43 -3.01 -4.64
N THR A 136 -23.73 -2.59 -3.58
CA THR A 136 -22.27 -2.47 -3.64
C THR A 136 -21.63 -2.45 -2.25
N SER A 137 -20.34 -2.75 -2.19
CA SER A 137 -19.54 -2.60 -0.97
C SER A 137 -18.40 -1.63 -1.20
N TYR A 138 -18.25 -0.73 -0.23
CA TYR A 138 -17.24 0.30 -0.21
C TYR A 138 -16.29 0.03 0.95
N ARG A 139 -15.00 0.24 0.71
CA ARG A 139 -13.95 -0.09 1.70
C ARG A 139 -12.98 1.05 1.90
N ALA A 140 -12.48 1.17 3.12
CA ALA A 140 -11.34 1.99 3.47
C ALA A 140 -10.42 1.25 4.43
N ALA A 141 -9.13 1.58 4.43
CA ALA A 141 -8.17 0.98 5.35
C ALA A 141 -7.25 2.06 5.92
N LEU A 142 -7.11 2.11 7.24
CA LEU A 142 -6.17 2.96 7.97
C LEU A 142 -4.99 2.10 8.39
N LEU A 143 -3.79 2.35 7.86
CA LEU A 143 -2.66 1.43 7.96
C LEU A 143 -1.50 2.01 8.78
N THR A 144 -0.76 1.12 9.46
CA THR A 144 0.48 1.43 10.18
C THR A 144 1.53 0.32 10.00
N LEU A 145 2.81 0.68 10.14
CA LEU A 145 3.95 -0.23 10.03
C LEU A 145 4.25 -1.02 11.32
N SER A 146 3.51 -0.81 12.42
CA SER A 146 3.81 -1.41 13.73
C SER A 146 3.86 -2.94 13.75
N SER A 147 3.32 -3.62 12.73
CA SER A 147 3.39 -5.08 12.60
C SER A 147 4.73 -5.61 12.05
N LEU A 148 5.60 -4.77 11.48
CA LEU A 148 6.85 -5.18 10.81
C LEU A 148 8.12 -4.98 11.67
N ALA A 149 8.04 -4.22 12.76
CA ALA A 149 9.18 -3.87 13.61
C ALA A 149 9.47 -4.89 14.74
N SER A 150 8.71 -5.99 14.83
CA SER A 150 8.89 -7.00 15.89
C SER A 150 9.88 -8.12 15.54
N GLN A 151 10.61 -8.01 14.43
CA GLN A 151 11.75 -8.87 14.13
C GLN A 151 12.93 -7.98 13.74
N SER A 152 14.04 -8.13 14.46
CA SER A 152 15.32 -7.39 14.35
C SER A 152 15.33 -5.91 14.78
N GLU A 153 15.38 -5.67 16.09
CA GLU A 153 16.25 -4.65 16.69
C GLU A 153 16.60 -5.11 18.14
N PRO A 154 17.89 -5.25 18.51
CA PRO A 154 18.28 -5.63 19.86
C PRO A 154 18.02 -4.47 20.84
N ALA A 155 17.50 -4.82 22.02
CA ALA A 155 17.14 -3.90 23.09
C ALA A 155 18.28 -2.94 23.45
N ALA A 156 18.16 -1.68 23.02
CA ALA A 156 18.94 -0.56 23.54
C ALA A 156 18.13 0.18 24.62
N GLU A 157 18.77 0.40 25.77
CA GLU A 157 18.20 0.97 26.99
C GLU A 157 17.52 2.35 26.80
N PRO A 158 16.48 2.66 27.61
CA PRO A 158 15.69 3.88 27.48
C PRO A 158 16.44 5.08 28.06
N ARG A 159 17.05 5.90 27.19
CA ARG A 159 17.67 7.17 27.60
C ARG A 159 16.64 8.31 27.69
N ALA A 160 16.57 8.87 28.91
CA ALA A 160 16.17 10.22 29.29
C ALA A 160 14.83 10.77 28.76
N ARG A 161 13.81 10.68 29.62
CA ARG A 161 12.50 11.34 29.49
C ARG A 161 12.65 12.86 29.62
N THR A 162 12.54 13.60 28.51
CA THR A 162 12.23 15.03 28.53
C THR A 162 10.73 15.27 28.65
N ARG A 163 10.35 15.67 29.86
CA ARG A 163 9.19 16.45 30.33
C ARG A 163 8.25 17.08 29.27
N SER A 164 7.37 16.29 28.65
CA SER A 164 6.04 16.71 28.16
C SER A 164 5.13 15.51 27.80
N GLN A 165 5.08 14.48 28.65
CA GLN A 165 4.09 13.39 28.54
C GLN A 165 2.79 13.80 29.24
N THR A 166 2.05 14.75 28.67
CA THR A 166 0.58 14.67 28.76
C THR A 166 0.18 13.42 27.98
N GLN A 167 -0.51 12.49 28.63
CA GLN A 167 -0.99 11.24 28.03
C GLN A 167 -1.98 11.56 26.89
N THR A 168 -1.46 11.84 25.70
CA THR A 168 -2.30 11.99 24.50
C THR A 168 -2.59 10.60 23.99
N HIS A 169 -3.76 10.06 24.32
CA HIS A 169 -4.28 8.83 23.74
C HIS A 169 -4.59 9.06 22.25
N ALA A 170 -3.54 8.97 21.43
CA ALA A 170 -3.57 9.17 20.00
C ALA A 170 -2.99 7.94 19.30
N THR A 171 -3.69 7.44 18.29
CA THR A 171 -3.23 6.31 17.48
C THR A 171 -2.69 6.82 16.15
N ARG A 172 -1.45 6.44 15.79
CA ARG A 172 -0.82 6.85 14.52
C ARG A 172 -1.10 5.82 13.42
N LEU A 173 -2.00 6.17 12.49
CA LEU A 173 -2.31 5.39 11.28
C LEU A 173 -2.07 6.26 10.04
N PRO A 174 -0.81 6.45 9.62
CA PRO A 174 -0.43 7.53 8.72
C PRO A 174 -1.01 7.42 7.30
N LEU A 175 -1.44 6.23 6.88
CA LEU A 175 -1.95 5.99 5.52
C LEU A 175 -3.42 5.60 5.54
N LEU A 176 -4.25 6.35 4.82
CA LEU A 176 -5.65 6.04 4.53
C LEU A 176 -5.80 5.61 3.07
N LEU A 177 -6.27 4.40 2.87
CA LEU A 177 -6.72 3.87 1.60
C LEU A 177 -8.24 4.01 1.51
N THR A 178 -8.76 4.56 0.41
CA THR A 178 -10.22 4.63 0.18
C THR A 178 -10.59 4.09 -1.20
N ARG A 179 -11.65 3.29 -1.25
CA ARG A 179 -12.33 2.84 -2.46
C ARG A 179 -13.78 3.34 -2.42
N PHE A 180 -13.94 4.66 -2.37
CA PHE A 180 -15.22 5.36 -2.23
C PHE A 180 -15.46 6.30 -3.42
N PRO A 181 -16.71 6.52 -3.86
CA PRO A 181 -17.08 7.65 -4.70
C PRO A 181 -16.72 8.97 -4.02
N ALA A 182 -16.51 10.04 -4.80
CA ALA A 182 -16.00 11.30 -4.27
C ALA A 182 -16.85 11.89 -3.13
N PRO A 183 -18.19 11.92 -3.18
CA PRO A 183 -18.98 12.50 -2.09
C PRO A 183 -18.93 11.64 -0.82
N LEU A 184 -19.01 10.31 -0.94
CA LEU A 184 -18.87 9.40 0.21
C LEU A 184 -17.50 9.53 0.88
N ARG A 185 -16.45 9.66 0.06
CA ARG A 185 -15.09 9.89 0.55
C ARG A 185 -15.00 11.19 1.33
N GLN A 186 -15.60 12.27 0.84
CA GLN A 186 -15.59 13.56 1.52
C GLN A 186 -16.31 13.48 2.88
N THR A 187 -17.46 12.81 2.94
CA THR A 187 -18.18 12.57 4.20
C THR A 187 -17.36 11.75 5.18
N PHE A 188 -16.72 10.67 4.72
CA PHE A 188 -15.87 9.83 5.56
C PHE A 188 -14.64 10.60 6.10
N ILE A 189 -13.96 11.38 5.23
CA ILE A 189 -12.84 12.22 5.64
C ILE A 189 -13.30 13.27 6.67
N SER A 190 -14.43 13.92 6.41
CA SER A 190 -15.02 14.89 7.34
C SER A 190 -15.30 14.26 8.70
N PHE A 191 -15.93 13.07 8.72
CA PHE A 191 -16.17 12.30 9.95
C PHE A 191 -14.87 12.03 10.71
N LEU A 192 -13.81 11.57 10.03
CA LEU A 192 -12.53 11.32 10.68
C LEU A 192 -11.98 12.61 11.31
N CYS A 193 -11.92 13.70 10.53
CA CYS A 193 -11.39 14.98 10.99
C CYS A 193 -12.15 15.52 12.20
N THR A 194 -13.49 15.45 12.21
CA THR A 194 -14.31 15.96 13.31
C THR A 194 -14.29 15.06 14.54
N THR A 195 -14.23 13.73 14.34
CA THR A 195 -14.33 12.77 15.45
C THR A 195 -13.00 12.60 16.17
N PHE A 196 -11.89 12.62 15.43
CA PHE A 196 -10.56 12.31 15.96
C PHE A 196 -9.60 13.50 15.97
N ASP A 197 -10.06 14.70 15.63
CA ASP A 197 -9.20 15.90 15.49
C ASP A 197 -7.94 15.56 14.67
N THR A 198 -8.18 14.94 13.51
CA THR A 198 -7.13 14.49 12.59
C THR A 198 -7.17 15.34 11.33
N TYR A 199 -6.01 15.51 10.71
CA TYR A 199 -5.87 16.13 9.42
C TYR A 199 -5.69 15.06 8.33
N CYS A 200 -6.52 15.13 7.30
CA CYS A 200 -6.47 14.26 6.15
C CYS A 200 -6.08 15.04 4.89
N SER A 201 -5.04 14.59 4.19
CA SER A 201 -4.58 15.21 2.93
C SER A 201 -4.30 14.16 1.86
N PRO A 202 -4.52 14.44 0.56
CA PRO A 202 -4.13 13.53 -0.51
C PRO A 202 -2.63 13.23 -0.47
N LEU A 203 -2.25 11.96 -0.57
CA LEU A 203 -0.82 11.58 -0.57
C LEU A 203 -0.24 11.77 -1.98
N ARG A 204 0.63 12.76 -2.13
CA ARG A 204 1.41 12.98 -3.37
C ARG A 204 2.69 12.16 -3.33
N LEU A 205 2.92 11.39 -4.39
CA LEU A 205 4.13 10.58 -4.52
C LEU A 205 5.09 11.24 -5.51
N PRO A 206 6.30 11.65 -5.08
CA PRO A 206 7.31 12.21 -5.97
C PRO A 206 7.76 11.23 -7.06
N SER A 207 8.27 11.75 -8.18
CA SER A 207 8.76 10.95 -9.31
C SER A 207 9.87 9.97 -8.91
N HIS A 208 10.85 10.42 -8.11
CA HIS A 208 11.91 9.55 -7.60
C HIS A 208 11.34 8.39 -6.76
N PHE A 209 10.34 8.65 -5.90
CA PHE A 209 9.72 7.60 -5.09
C PHE A 209 9.02 6.55 -5.96
N ILE A 210 8.32 7.00 -7.00
CA ILE A 210 7.66 6.10 -7.96
C ILE A 210 8.69 5.23 -8.69
N GLY A 211 9.82 5.81 -9.10
CA GLY A 211 10.95 5.08 -9.68
C GLY A 211 11.54 4.06 -8.71
N THR A 212 11.98 4.49 -7.53
CA THR A 212 12.53 3.61 -6.49
C THR A 212 11.57 2.48 -6.11
N ALA A 213 10.26 2.74 -6.11
CA ALA A 213 9.24 1.72 -5.87
C ALA A 213 9.26 0.60 -6.92
N LEU A 214 9.43 0.91 -8.20
CA LEU A 214 9.59 -0.10 -9.25
C LEU A 214 10.90 -0.88 -9.08
N THR A 215 12.02 -0.20 -8.88
CA THR A 215 13.32 -0.86 -8.66
C THR A 215 13.25 -1.81 -7.45
N THR A 216 12.70 -1.34 -6.33
CA THR A 216 12.53 -2.18 -5.12
C THR A 216 11.62 -3.38 -5.38
N TYR A 217 10.55 -3.18 -6.15
CA TYR A 217 9.64 -4.26 -6.52
C TYR A 217 10.35 -5.33 -7.36
N ILE A 218 11.11 -4.92 -8.38
CA ILE A 218 11.90 -5.81 -9.24
C ILE A 218 12.97 -6.53 -8.43
N ASN A 219 13.72 -5.82 -7.59
CA ASN A 219 14.74 -6.41 -6.71
C ASN A 219 14.15 -7.46 -5.76
N THR A 220 12.90 -7.25 -5.31
CA THR A 220 12.21 -8.25 -4.48
C THR A 220 11.80 -9.50 -5.27
N LEU A 221 11.47 -9.35 -6.56
CA LEU A 221 11.18 -10.47 -7.45
C LEU A 221 12.46 -11.24 -7.84
N THR A 222 13.58 -10.55 -8.06
CA THR A 222 14.87 -11.15 -8.43
C THR A 222 15.64 -11.71 -7.24
N SER A 223 15.32 -11.28 -6.02
CA SER A 223 15.87 -11.84 -4.76
C SER A 223 15.46 -13.30 -4.50
N GLY A 224 14.53 -13.87 -5.28
CA GLY A 224 14.22 -15.30 -5.23
C GLY A 224 15.38 -16.17 -5.71
N GLU A 225 15.34 -17.49 -5.42
CA GLU A 225 16.40 -18.39 -5.90
C GLU A 225 16.53 -18.32 -7.44
N PRO A 226 17.76 -18.21 -7.97
CA PRO A 226 18.00 -18.06 -9.39
C PRO A 226 17.50 -19.28 -10.16
N GLY A 227 16.64 -19.05 -11.17
CA GLY A 227 16.10 -20.09 -12.04
C GLY A 227 14.64 -20.48 -11.80
N ILE A 228 13.97 -19.92 -10.77
CA ILE A 228 12.57 -20.25 -10.46
C ILE A 228 11.57 -19.28 -11.12
N LEU A 229 11.89 -17.99 -11.20
CA LEU A 229 11.01 -16.94 -11.75
C LEU A 229 11.75 -16.06 -12.74
N ASP A 230 11.14 -15.83 -13.91
CA ASP A 230 11.45 -14.66 -14.72
C ASP A 230 10.56 -13.49 -14.23
N PRO A 231 11.12 -12.37 -13.70
CA PRO A 231 10.33 -11.22 -13.27
C PRO A 231 9.37 -10.70 -14.35
N VAL A 232 9.69 -10.94 -15.62
CA VAL A 232 8.84 -10.62 -16.79
C VAL A 232 7.47 -11.31 -16.71
N ASP A 233 7.37 -12.50 -16.10
CA ASP A 233 6.11 -13.23 -15.98
C ASP A 233 5.11 -12.52 -15.05
N VAL A 234 5.62 -11.86 -14.01
CA VAL A 234 4.83 -11.11 -13.03
C VAL A 234 4.54 -9.70 -13.55
N LEU A 235 5.56 -9.04 -14.11
CA LEU A 235 5.42 -7.67 -14.61
C LEU A 235 4.57 -7.59 -15.87
N ARG A 236 4.57 -8.62 -16.73
CA ARG A 236 3.90 -8.66 -18.04
C ARG A 236 4.35 -7.56 -18.98
N GLU A 237 3.87 -6.34 -18.79
CA GLU A 237 4.21 -5.15 -19.56
C GLU A 237 4.45 -3.98 -18.60
N LEU A 238 5.23 -2.98 -19.03
CA LEU A 238 5.52 -1.80 -18.22
C LEU A 238 5.00 -0.54 -18.90
N HIS A 239 4.09 0.15 -18.24
CA HIS A 239 3.57 1.45 -18.65
C HIS A 239 4.11 2.56 -17.76
N LEU A 240 4.70 3.57 -18.37
CA LEU A 240 5.15 4.78 -17.74
C LEU A 240 4.32 5.95 -18.26
N THR A 241 3.78 6.76 -17.35
CA THR A 241 3.18 8.05 -17.72
C THR A 241 4.08 9.17 -17.23
N LEU A 242 4.51 9.98 -18.17
CA LEU A 242 5.28 11.19 -17.94
C LEU A 242 4.35 12.40 -18.04
N SER A 243 4.64 13.43 -17.24
CA SER A 243 3.98 14.73 -17.34
C SER A 243 5.00 15.83 -17.60
N PHE A 244 4.56 16.86 -18.31
CA PHE A 244 5.38 18.01 -18.66
C PHE A 244 4.78 19.27 -18.03
N PRO A 245 5.59 20.13 -17.41
CA PRO A 245 5.13 21.45 -17.00
C PRO A 245 4.74 22.28 -18.23
N THR A 246 3.72 23.12 -18.06
CA THR A 246 3.25 24.01 -19.14
C THR A 246 4.30 25.00 -19.61
N SER A 247 5.30 25.31 -18.78
CA SER A 247 6.45 26.15 -19.15
C SER A 247 7.38 25.49 -20.15
N VAL A 248 7.36 24.16 -20.24
CA VAL A 248 8.22 23.36 -21.13
C VAL A 248 7.46 22.95 -22.38
N ALA A 249 6.26 22.40 -22.20
CA ALA A 249 5.44 21.89 -23.27
C ALA A 249 3.97 22.27 -23.01
N PRO A 250 3.51 23.46 -23.45
CA PRO A 250 2.17 23.97 -23.13
C PRO A 250 1.06 23.07 -23.70
N ASP A 251 1.30 22.46 -24.87
CA ASP A 251 0.32 21.63 -25.57
C ASP A 251 0.42 20.14 -25.21
N LEU A 252 1.54 19.69 -24.61
CA LEU A 252 1.77 18.29 -24.25
C LEU A 252 1.65 18.10 -22.74
N ARG A 253 0.47 17.71 -22.28
CA ARG A 253 0.24 17.48 -20.84
C ARG A 253 0.90 16.20 -20.31
N SER A 254 0.86 15.14 -21.12
CA SER A 254 1.34 13.81 -20.71
C SER A 254 1.80 12.97 -21.89
N LEU A 255 2.80 12.13 -21.66
CA LEU A 255 3.28 11.11 -22.61
C LEU A 255 3.20 9.74 -21.95
N ASN A 256 2.62 8.76 -22.66
CA ASN A 256 2.59 7.38 -22.20
C ASN A 256 3.61 6.57 -22.99
N ILE A 257 4.48 5.87 -22.27
CA ILE A 257 5.49 4.97 -22.83
C ILE A 257 5.11 3.56 -22.37
N THR A 258 4.97 2.65 -23.33
CA THR A 258 4.67 1.24 -23.06
C THR A 258 5.86 0.40 -23.52
N ILE A 259 6.36 -0.44 -22.62
CA ILE A 259 7.43 -1.40 -22.88
C ILE A 259 6.78 -2.79 -22.89
N PRO A 260 6.65 -3.42 -24.06
CA PRO A 260 6.09 -4.76 -24.20
C PRO A 260 6.91 -5.81 -23.46
N ARG A 261 6.27 -6.95 -23.16
CA ARG A 261 6.86 -8.09 -22.45
C ARG A 261 8.16 -8.57 -23.11
N GLU A 262 8.17 -8.62 -24.44
CA GLU A 262 9.26 -9.15 -25.25
C GLU A 262 10.53 -8.30 -25.11
N SER A 263 10.37 -6.98 -24.97
CA SER A 263 11.48 -6.05 -24.76
C SER A 263 11.88 -5.94 -23.30
N LEU A 264 10.93 -6.06 -22.38
CA LEU A 264 11.16 -5.91 -20.93
C LEU A 264 12.22 -6.91 -20.42
N GLY A 265 12.19 -8.15 -20.90
CA GLY A 265 13.18 -9.16 -20.53
C GLY A 265 14.61 -8.81 -20.95
N ALA A 266 14.77 -8.12 -22.08
CA ALA A 266 16.09 -7.64 -22.53
C ALA A 266 16.62 -6.55 -21.59
N PHE A 267 15.77 -5.61 -21.16
CA PHE A 267 16.15 -4.56 -20.20
C PHE A 267 16.52 -5.11 -18.82
N LEU A 268 15.77 -6.10 -18.33
CA LEU A 268 16.06 -6.76 -17.05
C LEU A 268 17.34 -7.60 -17.09
N ARG A 269 17.65 -8.23 -18.23
CA ARG A 269 18.87 -9.04 -18.38
C ARG A 269 20.10 -8.21 -18.73
N ALA A 270 19.91 -7.02 -19.29
CA ALA A 270 20.97 -6.07 -19.57
C ALA A 270 21.64 -5.55 -18.29
N GLU A 271 21.11 -5.87 -17.10
CA GLU A 271 21.67 -5.51 -15.79
C GLU A 271 23.05 -6.13 -15.45
N GLY A 272 23.81 -6.60 -16.45
CA GLY A 272 25.08 -7.28 -16.25
C GLY A 272 26.05 -7.13 -17.41
N SER A 273 26.81 -6.03 -17.45
CA SER A 273 28.06 -5.97 -18.23
C SER A 273 29.15 -5.05 -17.65
N GLY A 274 28.92 -4.41 -16.49
CA GLY A 274 29.88 -3.51 -15.85
C GLY A 274 30.31 -3.99 -14.47
N ILE A 275 31.61 -4.03 -14.21
CA ILE A 275 32.21 -4.40 -12.92
C ILE A 275 31.71 -3.45 -11.82
N GLY A 276 30.88 -3.96 -10.90
CA GLY A 276 30.71 -3.40 -9.56
C GLY A 276 29.60 -2.37 -9.31
N SER A 277 28.69 -2.12 -10.25
CA SER A 277 27.50 -1.28 -9.99
C SER A 277 26.25 -2.03 -10.43
N GLU A 278 25.34 -2.32 -9.50
CA GLU A 278 23.98 -2.77 -9.82
C GLU A 278 23.37 -1.71 -10.75
N SER A 279 23.26 -2.02 -12.04
CA SER A 279 22.68 -1.08 -13.00
C SER A 279 21.17 -1.20 -12.88
N ASP A 280 20.55 -0.24 -12.21
CA ASP A 280 19.08 -0.17 -12.10
C ASP A 280 18.44 -0.16 -13.49
N ILE A 281 17.44 -1.01 -13.75
CA ILE A 281 16.60 -0.97 -14.98
C ILE A 281 16.18 0.45 -15.40
N LEU A 282 15.91 1.32 -14.42
CA LEU A 282 15.51 2.70 -14.65
C LEU A 282 16.62 3.55 -15.27
N SER A 283 17.88 3.29 -14.91
CA SER A 283 19.04 3.96 -15.52
C SER A 283 19.24 3.51 -16.96
N ILE A 284 19.07 2.21 -17.24
CA ILE A 284 19.13 1.63 -18.58
C ILE A 284 18.03 2.26 -19.45
N LEU A 285 16.81 2.33 -18.92
CA LEU A 285 15.70 2.92 -19.63
C LEU A 285 15.89 4.43 -19.85
N SER A 286 16.39 5.16 -18.86
CA SER A 286 16.72 6.58 -19.00
C SER A 286 17.73 6.81 -20.14
N THR A 287 18.78 5.97 -20.19
CA THR A 287 19.80 6.01 -21.24
C THR A 287 19.21 5.68 -22.61
N TYR A 288 18.35 4.66 -22.70
CA TYR A 288 17.65 4.29 -23.93
C TYR A 288 16.75 5.41 -24.46
N LEU A 289 16.01 6.08 -23.57
CA LEU A 289 15.16 7.23 -23.95
C LEU A 289 15.99 8.45 -24.33
N GLU A 290 17.14 8.67 -23.71
CA GLU A 290 18.07 9.74 -24.09
C GLU A 290 18.68 9.48 -25.47
N GLU A 291 19.14 8.26 -25.74
CA GLU A 291 19.77 7.88 -27.01
C GLU A 291 18.77 7.86 -28.18
N HIS A 292 17.58 7.28 -27.99
CA HIS A 292 16.64 7.06 -29.08
C HIS A 292 15.55 8.13 -29.21
N LEU A 293 15.20 8.83 -28.13
CA LEU A 293 14.17 9.86 -28.13
C LEU A 293 14.71 11.26 -27.83
N ALA A 294 16.03 11.43 -27.66
CA ALA A 294 16.66 12.67 -27.24
C ALA A 294 16.05 13.23 -25.94
N MET A 295 15.54 12.34 -25.07
CA MET A 295 14.82 12.71 -23.86
C MET A 295 15.71 12.52 -22.64
N LYS A 296 16.24 13.61 -22.10
CA LYS A 296 16.98 13.59 -20.85
C LYS A 296 16.01 13.54 -19.67
N PHE A 297 15.96 12.40 -19.00
CA PHE A 297 15.02 12.15 -17.91
C PHE A 297 15.62 11.16 -16.90
N ASP A 298 15.72 11.57 -15.62
CA ASP A 298 16.19 10.68 -14.56
C ASP A 298 15.01 9.95 -13.92
N LEU A 299 14.93 8.64 -14.16
CA LEU A 299 13.93 7.77 -13.58
C LEU A 299 14.31 7.24 -12.19
N SER A 300 15.60 7.09 -11.87
CA SER A 300 16.03 6.42 -10.64
C SER A 300 16.09 7.39 -9.46
N GLY A 301 16.22 8.69 -9.72
CA GLY A 301 16.42 9.70 -8.68
C GLY A 301 17.70 9.47 -7.86
N ALA A 302 18.57 8.56 -8.32
CA ALA A 302 19.86 8.24 -7.71
C ALA A 302 20.94 9.25 -8.10
N GLY A 303 20.63 10.18 -9.01
CA GLY A 303 21.46 11.34 -9.29
C GLY A 303 21.57 12.26 -8.08
N ALA A 304 22.54 11.99 -7.20
CA ALA A 304 22.98 12.88 -6.13
C ALA A 304 23.66 14.17 -6.64
N VAL A 305 23.53 14.48 -7.94
CA VAL A 305 23.88 15.80 -8.46
C VAL A 305 22.68 16.70 -8.18
N PRO A 306 22.84 17.82 -7.45
CA PRO A 306 21.76 18.78 -7.30
C PRO A 306 21.41 19.26 -8.70
N VAL A 307 20.34 18.70 -9.27
CA VAL A 307 19.74 19.19 -10.51
C VAL A 307 19.43 20.66 -10.22
N VAL A 308 20.14 21.54 -10.91
CA VAL A 308 19.90 22.97 -10.84
C VAL A 308 18.40 23.18 -10.97
N LYS A 309 17.77 23.81 -9.95
CA LYS A 309 16.34 24.14 -9.94
C LYS A 309 15.98 24.72 -11.31
N GLY A 310 15.30 23.94 -12.15
CA GLY A 310 14.97 24.32 -13.53
C GLY A 310 15.31 23.32 -14.63
N GLN A 311 16.02 22.20 -14.36
CA GLN A 311 16.33 21.20 -15.39
C GLN A 311 15.47 19.93 -15.41
N GLU A 312 14.61 19.70 -14.41
CA GLU A 312 13.68 18.58 -14.41
C GLU A 312 12.40 18.94 -15.19
N HIS A 313 12.51 18.90 -16.51
CA HIS A 313 11.46 19.29 -17.45
C HIS A 313 10.37 18.21 -17.62
N VAL A 314 10.62 17.00 -17.13
CA VAL A 314 9.76 15.82 -17.29
C VAL A 314 9.64 15.14 -15.94
N ARG A 315 8.43 14.72 -15.57
CA ARG A 315 8.16 14.07 -14.29
C ARG A 315 7.49 12.73 -14.48
N LEU A 316 7.99 11.69 -13.82
CA LEU A 316 7.29 10.41 -13.71
C LEU A 316 6.07 10.60 -12.82
N VAL A 317 4.87 10.43 -13.37
CA VAL A 317 3.62 10.57 -12.60
C VAL A 317 2.93 9.24 -12.38
N LYS A 318 3.25 8.19 -13.13
CA LYS A 318 2.60 6.90 -12.95
C LYS A 318 3.46 5.76 -13.49
N ILE A 319 3.46 4.66 -12.76
CA ILE A 319 3.92 3.35 -13.23
C ILE A 319 2.74 2.38 -13.14
N ALA A 320 2.55 1.57 -14.17
CA ALA A 320 1.65 0.43 -14.11
C ALA A 320 2.31 -0.79 -14.77
N CYS A 321 2.22 -1.93 -14.12
CA CYS A 321 2.61 -3.24 -14.64
C CYS A 321 1.59 -4.29 -14.18
N GLY A 322 1.78 -5.54 -14.59
CA GLY A 322 0.95 -6.68 -14.19
C GLY A 322 0.88 -6.88 -12.67
N GLY A 323 1.92 -6.49 -11.93
CA GLY A 323 1.99 -6.65 -10.47
C GLY A 323 1.41 -5.49 -9.66
N PHE A 324 1.49 -4.26 -10.14
CA PHE A 324 0.96 -3.10 -9.43
C PHE A 324 0.72 -1.88 -10.33
N LEU A 325 -0.01 -0.90 -9.80
CA LEU A 325 -0.12 0.46 -10.33
C LEU A 325 0.16 1.45 -9.20
N LEU A 326 1.03 2.42 -9.47
CA LEU A 326 1.36 3.51 -8.55
C LEU A 326 1.29 4.84 -9.28
N GLY A 327 0.45 5.75 -8.81
CA GLY A 327 0.28 7.10 -9.37
C GLY A 327 0.68 8.19 -8.38
N GLY A 328 1.34 9.23 -8.90
CA GLY A 328 1.79 10.43 -8.20
C GLY A 328 0.65 11.24 -7.57
N GLU A 329 -0.56 11.11 -8.13
CA GLU A 329 -1.78 11.66 -7.56
C GLU A 329 -2.39 10.85 -6.40
N GLY A 330 -1.66 9.86 -5.88
CA GLY A 330 -2.10 9.08 -4.73
C GLY A 330 -3.03 7.94 -5.14
N ARG A 331 -2.65 7.18 -6.17
CA ARG A 331 -3.39 5.96 -6.57
C ARG A 331 -2.50 4.74 -6.43
N LEU A 332 -3.05 3.67 -5.86
CA LEU A 332 -2.35 2.40 -5.69
C LEU A 332 -3.27 1.24 -6.09
N LYS A 333 -2.76 0.29 -6.88
CA LYS A 333 -3.37 -1.03 -7.05
C LYS A 333 -2.28 -2.07 -6.87
N LEU A 334 -2.52 -3.05 -6.03
CA LEU A 334 -1.65 -4.21 -5.86
C LEU A 334 -2.35 -5.40 -6.50
N VAL A 335 -1.66 -6.20 -7.29
CA VAL A 335 -2.24 -7.36 -7.98
C VAL A 335 -1.62 -8.62 -7.39
N ALA A 336 -2.47 -9.53 -6.93
CA ALA A 336 -2.02 -10.88 -6.62
C ALA A 336 -1.77 -11.58 -7.95
N ALA A 337 -0.61 -12.24 -8.11
CA ALA A 337 -0.33 -12.94 -9.35
C ALA A 337 -1.48 -13.92 -9.69
N PRO A 338 -1.91 -13.99 -10.96
CA PRO A 338 -3.07 -14.76 -11.35
C PRO A 338 -2.79 -16.24 -11.17
N SER A 339 -3.78 -16.95 -10.63
CA SER A 339 -3.80 -18.42 -10.57
C SER A 339 -3.54 -19.01 -11.95
N ALA A 340 -2.47 -19.82 -12.04
CA ALA A 340 -2.14 -20.79 -13.07
C ALA A 340 -2.80 -20.58 -14.44
N SER A 341 -2.09 -19.96 -15.38
CA SER A 341 -2.40 -20.11 -16.80
C SER A 341 -1.98 -21.51 -17.26
N GLU A 342 -2.97 -22.33 -17.65
CA GLU A 342 -3.08 -23.43 -18.65
C GLU A 342 -1.88 -24.31 -19.08
N ASN A 343 -0.65 -24.01 -18.70
CA ASN A 343 0.49 -24.90 -18.87
C ASN A 343 0.65 -25.69 -17.57
N GLY A 344 0.89 -27.00 -17.68
CA GLY A 344 1.05 -27.93 -16.56
C GLY A 344 2.28 -27.67 -15.68
N GLU A 345 2.44 -26.44 -15.18
CA GLU A 345 3.37 -26.09 -14.12
C GLU A 345 2.94 -26.80 -12.84
N SER A 346 3.91 -27.34 -12.11
CA SER A 346 3.62 -27.97 -10.83
C SER A 346 3.03 -26.93 -9.88
N ASP A 347 2.01 -27.33 -9.14
CA ASP A 347 1.29 -26.50 -8.16
C ASP A 347 2.25 -25.76 -7.18
N SER A 348 3.39 -26.38 -6.89
CA SER A 348 4.47 -25.82 -6.07
C SER A 348 5.25 -24.66 -6.71
N ALA A 349 5.38 -24.61 -8.04
CA ALA A 349 6.06 -23.52 -8.73
C ALA A 349 5.13 -22.30 -8.80
N ALA A 350 3.86 -22.51 -9.14
CA ALA A 350 2.82 -21.49 -9.18
C ALA A 350 2.64 -20.79 -7.81
N SER A 351 2.54 -21.58 -6.73
CA SER A 351 2.50 -21.06 -5.35
C SER A 351 3.74 -20.23 -5.02
N ARG A 352 4.94 -20.67 -5.41
CA ARG A 352 6.16 -19.90 -5.15
C ARG A 352 6.21 -18.58 -5.94
N LYS A 353 5.70 -18.54 -7.18
CA LYS A 353 5.57 -17.29 -7.97
C LYS A 353 4.65 -16.29 -7.26
N ASN A 354 3.51 -16.78 -6.80
CA ASN A 354 2.53 -15.98 -6.08
C ASN A 354 3.10 -15.45 -4.76
N HIS A 355 3.82 -16.28 -4.01
CA HIS A 355 4.47 -15.87 -2.77
C HIS A 355 5.44 -14.70 -2.97
N LEU A 356 6.31 -14.75 -4.00
CA LEU A 356 7.26 -13.67 -4.28
C LEU A 356 6.57 -12.39 -4.78
N ALA A 357 5.52 -12.51 -5.61
CA ALA A 357 4.71 -11.37 -6.03
C ALA A 357 3.99 -10.69 -4.85
N LEU A 358 3.44 -11.48 -3.92
CA LEU A 358 2.80 -10.99 -2.70
C LEU A 358 3.82 -10.32 -1.77
N ARG A 359 5.02 -10.89 -1.62
CA ARG A 359 6.12 -10.28 -0.88
C ARG A 359 6.52 -8.93 -1.47
N ALA A 360 6.65 -8.85 -2.79
CA ALA A 360 6.97 -7.59 -3.48
C ALA A 360 5.86 -6.53 -3.28
N CYS A 361 4.58 -6.94 -3.30
CA CYS A 361 3.45 -6.06 -2.98
C CYS A 361 3.48 -5.59 -1.51
N GLU A 362 3.89 -6.45 -0.57
CA GLU A 362 3.99 -6.13 0.85
C GLU A 362 5.10 -5.11 1.11
N VAL A 363 6.27 -5.29 0.48
CA VAL A 363 7.38 -4.33 0.54
C VAL A 363 6.96 -2.99 -0.05
N LEU A 364 6.29 -3.00 -1.21
CA LEU A 364 5.77 -1.79 -1.85
C LEU A 364 4.78 -1.04 -0.95
N LEU A 365 3.79 -1.75 -0.38
CA LEU A 365 2.82 -1.15 0.55
C LEU A 365 3.51 -0.55 1.77
N SER A 366 4.49 -1.27 2.34
CA SER A 366 5.27 -0.81 3.49
C SER A 366 6.04 0.47 3.19
N ASN A 367 6.64 0.59 2.00
CA ASN A 367 7.32 1.80 1.56
C ASN A 367 6.33 2.98 1.41
N VAL A 368 5.12 2.74 0.90
CA VAL A 368 4.07 3.77 0.82
C VAL A 368 3.62 4.22 2.21
N VAL A 369 3.43 3.30 3.16
CA VAL A 369 3.10 3.65 4.56
C VAL A 369 4.23 4.46 5.20
N ARG A 370 5.50 4.10 4.94
CA ARG A 370 6.66 4.84 5.45
C ARG A 370 6.68 6.25 4.86
N ARG A 371 6.43 6.40 3.56
CA ARG A 371 6.32 7.70 2.91
C ARG A 371 5.20 8.53 3.54
N ALA A 372 4.04 7.94 3.80
CA ALA A 372 2.93 8.63 4.46
C ALA A 372 3.31 9.10 5.88
N ALA A 373 4.13 8.33 6.61
CA ALA A 373 4.54 8.66 7.98
C ALA A 373 5.55 9.81 8.09
N VAL A 374 6.37 10.04 7.06
CA VAL A 374 7.36 11.13 7.01
C VAL A 374 6.65 12.44 6.69
N SER A 375 6.77 13.46 7.56
CA SER A 375 6.32 14.82 7.25
C SER A 375 7.16 15.37 6.10
N GLU A 376 6.54 16.06 5.14
CA GLU A 376 7.27 16.86 4.15
C GLU A 376 7.79 18.14 4.82
N ASP A 377 8.71 17.99 5.77
CA ASP A 377 9.45 19.11 6.35
C ASP A 377 10.56 19.53 5.36
N TYR A 378 10.18 20.07 4.20
CA TYR A 378 11.03 20.92 3.35
C TYR A 378 10.12 21.70 2.40
N GLY A 379 9.46 22.72 2.96
CA GLY A 379 8.57 23.63 2.25
C GLY A 379 8.60 25.02 2.85
N GLN A 380 9.79 25.50 3.24
CA GLN A 380 9.96 26.86 3.69
C GLN A 380 11.34 27.35 3.27
N GLU A 381 11.40 27.91 2.06
CA GLU A 381 12.36 28.95 1.73
C GLU A 381 11.69 29.88 0.73
N THR A 382 11.44 31.07 1.24
CA THR A 382 10.94 32.30 0.62
C THR A 382 11.60 32.64 -0.71
#